data_AF-A0AAX0W2D8-F1
#
_entry.id   AF-A0AAX0W2D8-F1
#
_cell.length_a   1.000
_cell.length_b   1.000
_cell.length_c   1.000
_cell.angle_alpha   90.00
_cell.angle_beta   90.00
_cell.angle_gamma   90.00
#
_symmetry.space_group_name_H-M   'P 1'
#
loop_
_entity.id
_entity.type
_entity.pdbx_description
1 polymer ?
#
loop_
_entity_poly.entity_id
_entity_poly.type
_entity_poly.pdbx_seq_one_letter_code
_entity_poly.pdbx_strand_id
1 'polypeptide(L)'
;MTTSPSTSPTKRPEDENLGLGANLAYGLQHVLTMYGGIVAVPLILGQAAGLAPAEIGILIAASLFAGGLATLLQTLGLPFFGCQLPLVQGVSFAGVATMGAILSSQDGGGLPGVLGAVMAASFIGFLITPVFSRITKFFPPLVTGIVITTIGLTLMPVAARWVMGGNSASPEFGSVANIGLAALTFAIVLVLSKLGSATISRLSILLAMVIGTLIAWSLGMTDFSKVTEGPIFAFPTPFHFGMPTFHIAAILSMCIVIMVTLVETSADILAVGEIIDTKVDSKRLGNGLRADMASSILAPIFGSFTQSAFAQNVGLVAVTGVKSRYVVATGGVILVILGLLPIMGRIIAAVPTPVLGGAGIVLFGTVAASGIRTLSTVSYKNNVNLIIVAASLGFGMIPIAAPTFYHNFPSWFETIFHSGISSAAIMAILLNLLFNHLKTGNSDQQSVFAAAYERTIQYSDISCLRDGDYFKDGKLFDADGNEVPVMELDEHGNEAPRRKALAEH
;
A
#
# COMPACT_ATOMS: atom_id res chain seq x y z
N MET A 1 -22.39 -46.29 26.27
CA MET A 1 -21.58 -45.06 26.26
C MET A 1 -20.60 -45.17 25.09
N THR A 2 -20.98 -44.64 23.93
CA THR A 2 -20.12 -44.55 22.75
C THR A 2 -19.35 -43.24 22.83
N THR A 3 -18.07 -43.31 23.16
CA THR A 3 -17.15 -42.18 23.14
C THR A 3 -16.90 -41.79 21.69
N SER A 4 -17.40 -40.63 21.28
CA SER A 4 -17.03 -40.00 20.01
C SER A 4 -15.51 -39.79 19.98
N PRO A 5 -14.81 -40.16 18.89
CA PRO A 5 -13.38 -39.92 18.78
C PRO A 5 -13.13 -38.42 18.73
N SER A 6 -12.29 -37.90 19.62
CA SER A 6 -11.80 -36.53 19.58
C SER A 6 -11.05 -36.31 18.27
N THR A 7 -11.62 -35.52 17.37
CA THR A 7 -10.92 -35.06 16.18
C THR A 7 -9.72 -34.23 16.63
N SER A 8 -8.51 -34.70 16.32
CA SER A 8 -7.31 -33.88 16.42
C SER A 8 -7.56 -32.57 15.66
N PRO A 9 -7.28 -31.38 16.24
CA PRO A 9 -7.54 -30.13 15.56
C PRO A 9 -6.78 -30.11 14.23
N THR A 10 -7.50 -29.93 13.13
CA THR A 10 -6.92 -29.78 11.79
C THR A 10 -5.86 -28.69 11.85
N LYS A 11 -4.61 -29.07 11.58
CA LYS A 11 -3.47 -28.15 11.63
C LYS A 11 -3.69 -27.07 10.58
N ARG A 12 -3.65 -25.79 10.97
CA ARG A 12 -3.84 -24.67 10.04
C ARG A 12 -2.77 -24.72 8.95
N PRO A 13 -3.09 -24.41 7.67
CA PRO A 13 -2.11 -24.42 6.57
C PRO A 13 -0.85 -23.61 6.89
N GLU A 14 -1.01 -22.47 7.55
CA GLU A 14 0.07 -21.57 7.95
C GLU A 14 0.97 -22.11 9.08
N ASP A 15 0.54 -23.13 9.82
CA ASP A 15 1.33 -23.78 10.88
C ASP A 15 2.24 -24.91 10.35
N GLU A 16 2.28 -25.12 9.03
CA GLU A 16 3.24 -26.01 8.40
C GLU A 16 4.68 -25.49 8.61
N ASN A 17 5.58 -26.36 9.07
CA ASN A 17 7.00 -26.05 9.21
C ASN A 17 7.77 -26.80 8.12
N LEU A 18 8.36 -26.05 7.19
CA LEU A 18 9.07 -26.61 6.02
C LEU A 18 10.50 -27.06 6.35
N GLY A 19 10.93 -26.91 7.60
CA GLY A 19 12.30 -27.20 8.05
C GLY A 19 13.25 -26.01 7.85
N LEU A 20 14.41 -26.05 8.51
CA LEU A 20 15.34 -24.92 8.58
C LEU A 20 15.83 -24.43 7.21
N GLY A 21 16.20 -25.35 6.32
CA GLY A 21 16.71 -25.00 4.99
C GLY A 21 15.68 -24.28 4.11
N ALA A 22 14.47 -24.83 4.04
CA ALA A 22 13.38 -24.22 3.27
C ALA A 22 12.91 -22.90 3.89
N ASN A 23 12.78 -22.84 5.22
CA ASN A 23 12.43 -21.60 5.93
C ASN A 23 13.45 -20.49 5.69
N LEU A 24 14.74 -20.82 5.66
CA LEU A 24 15.80 -19.85 5.37
C LEU A 24 15.78 -19.40 3.90
N ALA A 25 15.67 -20.34 2.96
CA ALA A 25 15.67 -20.04 1.53
C ALA A 25 14.45 -19.19 1.10
N TYR A 26 13.25 -19.62 1.48
CA TYR A 26 12.04 -18.87 1.19
C TYR A 26 11.95 -17.59 2.03
N GLY A 27 12.36 -17.63 3.30
CA GLY A 27 12.40 -16.43 4.15
C GLY A 27 13.29 -15.34 3.54
N LEU A 28 14.45 -15.72 3.01
CA LEU A 28 15.32 -14.82 2.27
C LEU A 28 14.63 -14.30 1.00
N GLN A 29 13.95 -15.16 0.23
CA GLN A 29 13.20 -14.73 -0.96
C GLN A 29 12.13 -13.68 -0.62
N HIS A 30 11.37 -13.87 0.46
CA HIS A 30 10.42 -12.88 0.95
C HIS A 30 11.14 -11.56 1.20
N VAL A 31 12.18 -11.57 2.04
CA VAL A 31 12.97 -10.37 2.36
C VAL A 31 13.48 -9.66 1.11
N LEU A 32 14.13 -10.38 0.19
CA LEU A 32 14.69 -9.80 -1.04
C LEU A 32 13.62 -9.17 -1.93
N THR A 33 12.40 -9.73 -1.97
CA THR A 33 11.30 -9.20 -2.77
C THR A 33 10.77 -7.87 -2.20
N MET A 34 10.76 -7.71 -0.88
CA MET A 34 10.24 -6.48 -0.24
C MET A 34 11.32 -5.48 0.12
N TYR A 35 12.60 -5.86 0.04
CA TYR A 35 13.73 -5.05 0.48
C TYR A 35 13.71 -3.65 -0.13
N GLY A 36 13.48 -3.55 -1.46
CA GLY A 36 13.38 -2.25 -2.14
C GLY A 36 12.26 -1.37 -1.59
N GLY A 37 11.12 -1.96 -1.22
CA GLY A 37 10.00 -1.22 -0.63
C GLY A 37 10.28 -0.76 0.80
N ILE A 38 10.85 -1.63 1.64
CA ILE A 38 11.15 -1.31 3.05
C ILE A 38 12.21 -0.20 3.14
N VAL A 39 13.19 -0.19 2.25
CA VAL A 39 14.28 0.80 2.25
C VAL A 39 13.89 2.12 1.60
N ALA A 40 12.89 2.13 0.71
CA ALA A 40 12.50 3.34 0.00
C ALA A 40 12.00 4.44 0.95
N VAL A 41 11.10 4.15 1.89
CA VAL A 41 10.55 5.18 2.78
C VAL A 41 11.61 5.92 3.62
N PRO A 42 12.47 5.24 4.40
CA PRO A 42 13.53 5.93 5.15
C PRO A 42 14.48 6.69 4.21
N LEU A 43 14.77 6.18 3.02
CA LEU A 43 15.57 6.91 2.03
C LEU A 43 14.90 8.22 1.59
N ILE A 44 13.61 8.18 1.25
CA ILE A 44 12.83 9.35 0.83
C ILE A 44 12.79 10.40 1.95
N LEU A 45 12.44 9.97 3.17
CA LEU A 45 12.27 10.87 4.30
C LEU A 45 13.61 11.42 4.80
N GLY A 46 14.66 10.59 4.83
CA GLY A 46 16.00 11.03 5.20
C GLY A 46 16.58 12.06 4.23
N GLN A 47 16.38 11.85 2.92
CA GLN A 47 16.77 12.84 1.91
C GLN A 47 15.95 14.13 2.01
N ALA A 48 14.63 14.02 2.21
CA ALA A 48 13.78 15.19 2.43
C ALA A 48 14.17 15.97 3.70
N ALA A 49 14.68 15.27 4.72
CA ALA A 49 15.15 15.86 5.97
C ALA A 49 16.56 16.47 5.86
N GLY A 50 17.23 16.30 4.72
CA GLY A 50 18.59 16.79 4.51
C GLY A 50 19.66 16.01 5.29
N LEU A 51 19.37 14.77 5.68
CA LEU A 51 20.31 13.94 6.44
C LEU A 51 21.52 13.54 5.60
N ALA A 52 22.67 13.38 6.27
CA ALA A 52 23.87 12.86 5.61
C ALA A 52 23.67 11.38 5.20
N PRO A 53 24.40 10.87 4.18
CA PRO A 53 24.28 9.47 3.74
C PRO A 53 24.46 8.43 4.87
N ALA A 54 25.34 8.72 5.84
CA ALA A 54 25.54 7.86 7.00
C ALA A 54 24.31 7.78 7.91
N GLU A 55 23.65 8.92 8.15
CA GLU A 55 22.42 9.00 8.94
C GLU A 55 21.23 8.36 8.23
N ILE A 56 21.13 8.52 6.91
CA ILE A 56 20.17 7.77 6.08
C ILE A 56 20.41 6.27 6.23
N GLY A 57 21.67 5.82 6.23
CA GLY A 57 22.03 4.43 6.49
C GLY A 57 21.55 3.92 7.86
N ILE A 58 21.62 4.75 8.90
CA ILE A 58 21.09 4.44 10.24
C ILE A 58 19.56 4.33 10.20
N LEU A 59 18.88 5.25 9.52
CA LEU A 59 17.42 5.27 9.36
C LEU A 59 16.89 4.03 8.62
N ILE A 60 17.64 3.59 7.59
CA ILE A 60 17.38 2.35 6.85
C ILE A 60 17.55 1.13 7.76
N ALA A 61 18.66 1.06 8.50
CA ALA A 61 18.94 -0.03 9.43
C ALA A 61 17.87 -0.14 10.53
N ALA A 62 17.49 1.00 11.11
CA ALA A 62 16.40 1.09 12.09
C ALA A 62 15.07 0.60 11.52
N SER A 63 14.78 0.91 10.25
CA SER A 63 13.54 0.49 9.60
C SER A 63 13.49 -1.00 9.27
N LEU A 64 14.63 -1.58 8.85
CA LEU A 64 14.76 -3.03 8.70
C LEU A 64 14.61 -3.73 10.06
N PHE A 65 15.23 -3.19 11.11
CA PHE A 65 15.13 -3.74 12.47
C PHE A 65 13.70 -3.71 13.00
N ALA A 66 13.04 -2.56 12.96
CA ALA A 66 11.66 -2.38 13.42
C ALA A 66 10.67 -3.23 12.59
N GLY A 67 10.81 -3.25 11.26
CA GLY A 67 9.98 -4.08 10.37
C GLY A 67 10.18 -5.58 10.60
N GLY A 68 11.41 -6.00 10.91
CA GLY A 68 11.70 -7.38 11.32
C GLY A 68 11.00 -7.77 12.62
N LEU A 69 11.08 -6.93 13.65
CA LEU A 69 10.36 -7.15 14.92
C LEU A 69 8.84 -7.15 14.72
N ALA A 70 8.32 -6.22 13.93
CA ALA A 70 6.91 -6.15 13.58
C ALA A 70 6.45 -7.43 12.85
N THR A 71 7.26 -7.93 11.91
CA THR A 71 6.99 -9.18 11.18
C THR A 71 6.94 -10.37 12.13
N LEU A 72 7.87 -10.45 13.08
CA LEU A 72 7.88 -11.51 14.11
C LEU A 72 6.64 -11.44 14.99
N LEU A 73 6.27 -10.24 15.47
CA LEU A 73 5.07 -10.04 16.27
C LEU A 73 3.81 -10.45 15.49
N GLN A 74 3.71 -10.09 14.22
CA GLN A 74 2.56 -10.38 13.39
C GLN A 74 2.38 -11.87 13.08
N THR A 75 3.49 -12.57 12.78
CA THR A 75 3.49 -13.95 12.28
C THR A 75 3.55 -15.01 13.37
N LEU A 76 4.32 -14.79 14.44
CA LEU A 76 4.36 -15.69 15.58
C LEU A 76 3.15 -15.46 16.50
N GLY A 77 2.79 -14.19 16.66
CA GLY A 77 1.71 -13.74 17.53
C GLY A 77 2.08 -13.83 19.02
N LEU A 78 1.55 -12.88 19.79
CA LEU A 78 1.48 -12.92 21.24
C LEU A 78 0.00 -12.88 21.67
N PRO A 79 -0.35 -13.17 22.93
CA PRO A 79 -1.72 -12.99 23.38
C PRO A 79 -2.23 -11.57 23.03
N PHE A 80 -3.31 -11.49 22.25
CA PHE A 80 -3.93 -10.25 21.73
C PHE A 80 -3.19 -9.49 20.61
N PHE A 81 -2.03 -9.97 20.16
CA PHE A 81 -1.22 -9.31 19.12
C PHE A 81 -0.82 -10.32 18.03
N GLY A 82 -0.93 -9.90 16.78
CA GLY A 82 -0.55 -10.70 15.63
C GLY A 82 -1.66 -11.64 15.18
N CYS A 83 -1.92 -11.64 13.89
CA CYS A 83 -2.92 -12.52 13.28
C CYS A 83 -2.38 -13.91 12.96
N GLN A 84 -1.08 -14.17 13.14
CA GLN A 84 -0.45 -15.46 12.86
C GLN A 84 -0.61 -15.92 11.41
N LEU A 85 -0.65 -14.98 10.47
CA LEU A 85 -0.64 -15.25 9.03
C LEU A 85 0.77 -14.99 8.47
N PRO A 86 1.12 -15.52 7.28
CA PRO A 86 2.38 -15.23 6.60
C PRO A 86 2.40 -13.81 6.04
N LEU A 87 2.35 -12.81 6.93
CA LEU A 87 2.34 -11.38 6.60
C LEU A 87 3.64 -10.74 7.05
N VAL A 88 4.35 -10.16 6.09
CA VAL A 88 5.53 -9.35 6.37
C VAL A 88 5.08 -7.94 6.69
N GLN A 89 5.73 -7.35 7.69
CA GLN A 89 5.57 -5.96 8.08
C GLN A 89 6.74 -5.14 7.58
N GLY A 90 6.47 -3.90 7.21
CA GLY A 90 7.48 -2.94 6.84
C GLY A 90 6.94 -1.52 6.89
N VAL A 91 7.80 -0.55 6.57
CA VAL A 91 7.41 0.86 6.57
C VAL A 91 6.37 1.13 5.48
N SER A 92 5.23 1.71 5.87
CA SER A 92 4.13 1.99 4.93
C SER A 92 4.39 3.20 4.02
N PHE A 93 4.08 3.04 2.74
CA PHE A 93 4.07 4.15 1.78
C PHE A 93 2.93 5.15 2.01
N ALA A 94 1.86 4.74 2.69
CA ALA A 94 0.69 5.58 2.94
C ALA A 94 1.04 6.85 3.72
N GLY A 95 2.08 6.81 4.55
CA GLY A 95 2.51 7.96 5.34
C GLY A 95 3.47 8.90 4.63
N VAL A 96 4.10 8.52 3.51
CA VAL A 96 5.27 9.24 2.97
C VAL A 96 4.97 10.69 2.63
N ALA A 97 3.91 10.97 1.88
CA ALA A 97 3.56 12.34 1.51
C ALA A 97 3.18 13.18 2.73
N THR A 98 2.45 12.59 3.68
CA THR A 98 2.06 13.26 4.93
C THR A 98 3.26 13.57 5.82
N MET A 99 4.16 12.61 6.00
CA MET A 99 5.40 12.78 6.76
C MET A 99 6.31 13.82 6.08
N GLY A 100 6.38 13.84 4.75
CA GLY A 100 7.11 14.88 3.99
C GLY A 100 6.52 16.28 4.16
N ALA A 101 5.18 16.41 4.18
CA ALA A 101 4.50 17.67 4.45
C ALA A 101 4.77 18.15 5.89
N ILE A 102 4.69 17.26 6.89
CA ILE A 102 5.03 17.57 8.28
C ILE A 102 6.48 18.04 8.38
N LEU A 103 7.41 17.31 7.77
CA LEU A 103 8.84 17.60 7.77
C LEU A 103 9.17 18.99 7.16
N SER A 104 8.41 19.40 6.14
CA SER A 104 8.63 20.67 5.44
C SER A 104 7.88 21.85 6.08
N SER A 105 6.89 21.57 6.93
CA SER A 105 6.10 22.60 7.62
C SER A 105 6.90 23.23 8.77
N GLN A 106 6.78 24.55 8.93
CA GLN A 106 7.48 25.29 9.99
C GLN A 106 7.08 24.82 11.40
N ASP A 107 5.79 24.50 11.59
CA ASP A 107 5.24 24.02 12.86
C ASP A 107 5.36 22.50 13.04
N GLY A 108 5.94 21.77 12.09
CA GLY A 108 5.94 20.32 12.06
C GLY A 108 7.02 19.64 12.89
N GLY A 109 7.98 20.39 13.43
CA GLY A 109 9.02 19.87 14.33
C GLY A 109 10.09 19.01 13.66
N GLY A 110 10.18 19.02 12.33
CA GLY A 110 11.15 18.24 11.57
C GLY A 110 10.99 16.74 11.74
N LEU A 111 12.10 15.99 11.66
CA LEU A 111 12.10 14.54 11.84
C LEU A 111 11.58 14.11 13.24
N PRO A 112 11.95 14.74 14.36
CA PRO A 112 11.34 14.46 15.67
C PRO A 112 9.82 14.62 15.71
N GLY A 113 9.28 15.62 15.01
CA GLY A 113 7.85 15.84 14.93
C GLY A 113 7.12 14.81 14.07
N VAL A 114 7.75 14.33 12.98
CA VAL A 114 7.27 13.16 12.22
C VAL A 114 7.20 11.92 13.12
N LEU A 115 8.28 11.64 13.86
CA LEU A 115 8.37 10.49 14.76
C LEU A 115 7.30 10.57 15.87
N GLY A 116 7.06 11.75 16.44
CA GLY A 116 6.02 11.97 17.45
C GLY A 116 4.60 11.88 16.89
N ALA A 117 4.38 12.38 15.67
CA ALA A 117 3.11 12.26 14.98
C ALA A 117 2.76 10.80 14.66
N VAL A 118 3.72 10.01 14.16
CA VAL A 118 3.56 8.56 13.96
C VAL A 118 3.20 7.89 15.29
N MET A 119 4.00 8.13 16.34
CA MET A 119 3.79 7.49 17.65
C MET A 119 2.40 7.78 18.23
N ALA A 120 1.99 9.05 18.25
CA ALA A 120 0.70 9.45 18.80
C ALA A 120 -0.48 8.99 17.93
N ALA A 121 -0.38 9.09 16.61
CA ALA A 121 -1.44 8.63 15.70
C ALA A 121 -1.61 7.11 15.76
N SER A 122 -0.53 6.34 15.83
CA SER A 122 -0.59 4.88 15.99
C SER A 122 -1.12 4.49 17.37
N PHE A 123 -0.85 5.27 18.41
CA PHE A 123 -1.48 5.07 19.73
C PHE A 123 -3.00 5.27 19.65
N ILE A 124 -3.46 6.33 18.97
CA ILE A 124 -4.89 6.55 18.73
C ILE A 124 -5.48 5.39 17.90
N GLY A 125 -4.79 4.96 16.84
CA GLY A 125 -5.20 3.80 16.03
C GLY A 125 -5.29 2.50 16.85
N PHE A 126 -4.35 2.27 17.76
CA PHE A 126 -4.36 1.14 18.69
C PHE A 126 -5.63 1.15 19.56
N LEU A 127 -6.01 2.31 20.11
CA LEU A 127 -7.23 2.47 20.90
C LEU A 127 -8.51 2.24 20.09
N ILE A 128 -8.50 2.59 18.80
CA ILE A 128 -9.65 2.41 17.89
C ILE A 128 -9.76 0.97 17.39
N THR A 129 -8.67 0.21 17.39
CA THR A 129 -8.61 -1.15 16.83
C THR A 129 -9.74 -2.09 17.33
N PRO A 130 -10.12 -2.14 18.63
CA PRO A 130 -11.22 -2.98 19.10
C PRO A 130 -12.59 -2.67 18.48
N VAL A 131 -12.82 -1.42 18.07
CA VAL A 131 -14.08 -0.97 17.44
C VAL A 131 -13.95 -0.82 15.92
N PHE A 132 -12.77 -1.08 15.37
CA PHE A 132 -12.45 -0.84 13.96
C PHE A 132 -13.35 -1.61 12.99
N SER A 133 -13.80 -2.81 13.36
CA SER A 133 -14.77 -3.59 12.56
C SER A 133 -16.10 -2.87 12.31
N ARG A 134 -16.46 -1.85 13.11
CA ARG A 134 -17.64 -0.99 12.87
C ARG A 134 -17.33 0.19 11.96
N ILE A 135 -16.06 0.54 11.81
CA ILE A 135 -15.57 1.70 11.05
C ILE A 135 -15.23 1.32 9.61
N THR A 136 -14.86 0.05 9.36
CA THR A 136 -14.55 -0.47 8.01
C THR A 136 -15.64 -0.19 6.96
N LYS A 137 -16.92 -0.10 7.37
CA LYS A 137 -18.03 0.28 6.48
C LYS A 137 -17.86 1.66 5.81
N PHE A 138 -17.10 2.56 6.44
CA PHE A 138 -16.80 3.89 5.90
C PHE A 138 -15.64 3.90 4.90
N PHE A 139 -14.96 2.75 4.75
CA PHE A 139 -13.86 2.57 3.82
C PHE A 139 -14.17 1.42 2.85
N PRO A 140 -15.23 1.55 2.02
CA PRO A 140 -15.50 0.59 0.96
C PRO A 140 -14.37 0.57 -0.08
N PRO A 141 -14.33 -0.41 -1.01
CA PRO A 141 -13.36 -0.48 -2.10
C PRO A 141 -13.18 0.83 -2.88
N LEU A 142 -14.24 1.65 -2.96
CA LEU A 142 -14.20 3.00 -3.52
C LEU A 142 -13.19 3.91 -2.80
N VAL A 143 -13.28 4.02 -1.47
CA VAL A 143 -12.42 4.91 -0.69
C VAL A 143 -11.00 4.38 -0.66
N THR A 144 -10.84 3.07 -0.41
CA THR A 144 -9.51 2.45 -0.34
C THR A 144 -8.78 2.51 -1.68
N GLY A 145 -9.49 2.24 -2.78
CA GLY A 145 -8.94 2.33 -4.13
C GLY A 145 -8.47 3.74 -4.49
N ILE A 146 -9.26 4.78 -4.17
CA ILE A 146 -8.86 6.18 -4.36
C ILE A 146 -7.55 6.46 -3.62
N VAL A 147 -7.50 6.12 -2.33
CA VAL A 147 -6.33 6.43 -1.51
C VAL A 147 -5.09 5.69 -1.99
N ILE A 148 -5.17 4.39 -2.29
CA ILE A 148 -4.04 3.61 -2.81
C ILE A 148 -3.54 4.18 -4.15
N THR A 149 -4.46 4.54 -5.05
CA THR A 149 -4.08 5.20 -6.31
C THR A 149 -3.37 6.53 -6.04
N THR A 150 -3.89 7.37 -5.14
CA THR A 150 -3.25 8.62 -4.75
C THR A 150 -1.88 8.42 -4.13
N ILE A 151 -1.66 7.38 -3.30
CA ILE A 151 -0.33 7.05 -2.75
C ILE A 151 0.68 6.88 -3.90
N GLY A 152 0.38 6.03 -4.88
CA GLY A 152 1.30 5.80 -6.00
C GLY A 152 1.54 7.06 -6.85
N LEU A 153 0.49 7.85 -7.13
CA LEU A 153 0.60 9.09 -7.91
C LEU A 153 1.40 10.18 -7.17
N THR A 154 1.19 10.33 -5.86
CA THR A 154 1.87 11.35 -5.04
C THR A 154 3.35 11.08 -4.83
N LEU A 155 3.80 9.85 -5.09
CA LEU A 155 5.22 9.46 -5.02
C LEU A 155 5.95 9.58 -6.36
N MET A 156 5.25 9.82 -7.47
CA MET A 156 5.88 10.03 -8.78
C MET A 156 6.87 11.21 -8.81
N PRO A 157 6.59 12.37 -8.18
CA PRO A 157 7.58 13.45 -8.09
C PRO A 157 8.89 13.03 -7.42
N VAL A 158 8.84 12.11 -6.45
CA VAL A 158 10.02 11.59 -5.77
C VAL A 158 10.87 10.76 -6.75
N ALA A 159 10.24 9.83 -7.48
CA ALA A 159 10.94 9.09 -8.53
C ALA A 159 11.51 10.02 -9.61
N ALA A 160 10.75 11.02 -10.06
CA ALA A 160 11.22 11.99 -11.04
C ALA A 160 12.45 12.77 -10.54
N ARG A 161 12.46 13.20 -9.27
CA ARG A 161 13.62 13.84 -8.64
C ARG A 161 14.83 12.91 -8.60
N TRP A 162 14.63 11.63 -8.29
CA TRP A 162 15.69 10.62 -8.32
C TRP A 162 16.25 10.39 -9.72
N VAL A 163 15.39 10.30 -10.74
CA VAL A 163 15.78 10.22 -12.17
C VAL A 163 16.66 11.40 -12.57
N MET A 164 16.34 12.60 -12.06
CA MET A 164 17.14 13.81 -12.29
C MET A 164 18.44 13.86 -11.47
N GLY A 165 18.77 12.86 -10.66
CA GLY A 165 20.01 12.85 -9.85
C GLY A 165 19.85 13.26 -8.39
N GLY A 166 18.62 13.42 -7.90
CA GLY A 166 18.29 13.52 -6.47
C GLY A 166 18.60 14.86 -5.81
N ASN A 167 19.65 15.54 -6.24
CA ASN A 167 20.09 16.84 -5.73
C ASN A 167 19.80 17.96 -6.72
N SER A 168 18.74 18.74 -6.49
CA SER A 168 18.34 19.87 -7.33
C SER A 168 19.33 21.04 -7.34
N ALA A 169 20.28 21.07 -6.41
CA ALA A 169 21.36 22.07 -6.39
C ALA A 169 22.60 21.63 -7.19
N SER A 170 22.64 20.38 -7.68
CA SER A 170 23.75 19.89 -8.49
C SER A 170 23.68 20.44 -9.91
N PRO A 171 24.81 20.85 -10.53
CA PRO A 171 24.86 21.17 -11.96
C PRO A 171 24.42 20.01 -12.85
N GLU A 172 24.60 18.78 -12.37
CA GLU A 172 24.21 17.56 -13.08
C GLU A 172 22.73 17.19 -12.91
N PHE A 173 21.95 18.04 -12.22
CA PHE A 173 20.53 17.77 -12.02
C PHE A 173 19.78 17.79 -13.36
N GLY A 174 19.12 16.67 -13.69
CA GLY A 174 18.44 16.49 -14.97
C GLY A 174 19.38 16.27 -16.15
N SER A 175 20.67 15.96 -15.92
CA SER A 175 21.61 15.67 -17.02
C SER A 175 21.22 14.41 -17.78
N VAL A 176 21.62 14.35 -19.05
CA VAL A 176 21.37 13.18 -19.93
C VAL A 176 21.97 11.91 -19.34
N ALA A 177 23.11 12.01 -18.63
CA ALA A 177 23.73 10.87 -17.96
C ALA A 177 22.83 10.31 -16.85
N ASN A 178 22.27 11.17 -15.99
CA ASN A 178 21.35 10.76 -14.94
C ASN A 178 20.07 10.15 -15.51
N ILE A 179 19.42 10.83 -16.45
CA ILE A 179 18.20 10.33 -17.08
C ILE A 179 18.46 9.02 -17.85
N GLY A 180 19.60 8.92 -18.55
CA GLY A 180 20.02 7.73 -19.27
C GLY A 180 20.26 6.53 -18.36
N LEU A 181 20.91 6.72 -17.21
CA LEU A 181 21.12 5.67 -16.21
C LEU A 181 19.80 5.20 -15.59
N ALA A 182 18.88 6.13 -15.33
CA ALA A 182 17.55 5.79 -14.85
C ALA A 182 16.73 5.01 -15.90
N ALA A 183 16.75 5.45 -17.16
CA ALA A 183 16.08 4.78 -18.27
C ALA A 183 16.65 3.37 -18.51
N LEU A 184 17.98 3.22 -18.40
CA LEU A 184 18.64 1.91 -18.47
C LEU A 184 18.19 1.00 -17.33
N THR A 185 18.17 1.52 -16.09
CA THR A 185 17.71 0.74 -14.93
C THR A 185 16.26 0.31 -15.10
N PHE A 186 15.39 1.22 -15.53
CA PHE A 186 13.99 0.92 -15.85
C PHE A 186 13.87 -0.17 -16.93
N ALA A 187 14.64 -0.07 -18.01
CA ALA A 187 14.67 -1.09 -19.06
C ALA A 187 15.12 -2.45 -18.53
N ILE A 188 16.12 -2.49 -17.64
CA ILE A 188 16.56 -3.72 -16.97
C ILE A 188 15.43 -4.31 -16.14
N VAL A 189 14.68 -3.50 -15.37
CA VAL A 189 13.51 -3.99 -14.63
C VAL A 189 12.53 -4.66 -15.58
N LEU A 190 12.12 -3.98 -16.67
CA LEU A 190 11.15 -4.51 -17.63
C LEU A 190 11.62 -5.82 -18.28
N VAL A 191 12.89 -5.88 -18.69
CA VAL A 191 13.48 -7.09 -19.28
C VAL A 191 13.43 -8.23 -18.27
N LEU A 192 13.93 -8.02 -17.05
CA LEU A 192 13.92 -9.04 -15.99
C LEU A 192 12.51 -9.48 -15.61
N SER A 193 11.53 -8.57 -15.60
CA SER A 193 10.12 -8.89 -15.33
C SER A 193 9.50 -9.75 -16.43
N LYS A 194 9.96 -9.61 -17.67
CA LYS A 194 9.47 -10.36 -18.84
C LYS A 194 10.17 -11.71 -19.02
N LEU A 195 11.33 -11.93 -18.40
CA LEU A 195 11.99 -13.24 -18.43
C LEU A 195 11.08 -14.29 -17.80
N GLY A 196 10.88 -15.43 -18.46
CA GLY A 196 9.94 -16.49 -18.05
C GLY A 196 10.25 -17.19 -16.72
N SER A 197 11.19 -16.68 -15.92
CA SER A 197 11.50 -17.16 -14.57
C SER A 197 10.76 -16.33 -13.53
N ALA A 198 9.82 -16.95 -12.82
CA ALA A 198 9.04 -16.29 -11.79
C ALA A 198 9.91 -15.70 -10.65
N THR A 199 11.02 -16.36 -10.31
CA THR A 199 11.95 -15.86 -9.28
C THR A 199 12.67 -14.60 -9.74
N ILE A 200 13.12 -14.55 -10.99
CA ILE A 200 13.80 -13.37 -11.55
C ILE A 200 12.82 -12.21 -11.68
N SER A 201 11.60 -12.48 -12.17
CA SER A 201 10.57 -11.45 -12.32
C SER A 201 10.21 -10.78 -11.00
N ARG A 202 10.13 -11.54 -9.89
CA ARG A 202 9.86 -11.01 -8.55
C ARG A 202 11.03 -10.23 -7.94
N LEU A 203 12.25 -10.63 -8.27
CA LEU A 203 13.46 -9.93 -7.83
C LEU A 203 13.90 -8.83 -8.82
N SER A 204 13.13 -8.57 -9.88
CA SER A 204 13.50 -7.69 -10.99
C SER A 204 13.92 -6.30 -10.53
N ILE A 205 13.19 -5.70 -9.58
CA ILE A 205 13.53 -4.38 -9.02
C ILE A 205 14.87 -4.42 -8.30
N LEU A 206 15.07 -5.37 -7.39
CA LEU A 206 16.32 -5.51 -6.64
C LEU A 206 17.51 -5.81 -7.56
N LEU A 207 17.35 -6.75 -8.49
CA LEU A 207 18.38 -7.12 -9.46
C LEU A 207 18.71 -5.96 -10.40
N ALA A 208 17.71 -5.22 -10.87
CA ALA A 208 17.94 -4.03 -11.69
C ALA A 208 18.69 -2.95 -10.91
N MET A 209 18.38 -2.76 -9.62
CA MET A 209 19.16 -1.85 -8.78
C MET A 209 20.61 -2.29 -8.64
N VAL A 210 20.87 -3.59 -8.42
CA VAL A 210 22.24 -4.12 -8.35
C VAL A 210 22.97 -3.91 -9.68
N ILE A 211 22.38 -4.34 -10.80
CA ILE A 211 22.99 -4.23 -12.13
C ILE A 211 23.19 -2.77 -12.52
N GLY A 212 22.17 -1.93 -12.34
CA GLY A 212 22.24 -0.50 -12.63
C GLY A 212 23.32 0.21 -11.80
N THR A 213 23.47 -0.17 -10.53
CA THR A 213 24.54 0.37 -9.67
C THR A 213 25.92 -0.08 -10.13
N LEU A 214 26.10 -1.34 -10.53
CA LEU A 214 27.38 -1.82 -11.06
C LEU A 214 27.77 -1.10 -12.35
N ILE A 215 26.80 -0.81 -13.22
CA ILE A 215 27.01 0.00 -14.43
C ILE A 215 27.36 1.44 -14.04
N ALA A 216 26.65 2.03 -13.08
CA ALA A 216 26.95 3.38 -12.60
C ALA A 216 28.36 3.47 -12.01
N TRP A 217 28.79 2.44 -11.28
CA TRP A 217 30.14 2.34 -10.72
C TRP A 217 31.22 2.26 -11.81
N SER A 218 31.02 1.46 -12.86
CA SER A 218 31.97 1.40 -13.98
C SER A 218 32.05 2.70 -14.78
N LEU A 219 30.97 3.49 -14.76
CA LEU A 219 30.91 4.84 -15.34
C LEU A 219 31.45 5.95 -14.41
N GLY A 220 31.90 5.61 -13.19
CA GLY A 220 32.41 6.57 -12.22
C GLY A 220 31.32 7.46 -11.58
N MET A 221 30.05 7.08 -11.67
CA MET A 221 28.90 7.82 -11.13
C MET A 221 28.58 7.44 -9.67
N THR A 222 29.37 6.58 -9.04
CA THR A 222 29.17 6.10 -7.68
C THR A 222 30.49 5.80 -7.00
N ASP A 223 30.57 6.13 -5.72
CA ASP A 223 31.72 5.87 -4.86
C ASP A 223 31.33 5.00 -3.66
N PHE A 224 32.03 3.88 -3.49
CA PHE A 224 31.84 2.93 -2.39
C PHE A 224 32.89 3.08 -1.28
N SER A 225 33.84 4.00 -1.41
CA SER A 225 34.95 4.19 -0.46
C SER A 225 34.48 4.34 0.99
N LYS A 226 33.36 5.04 1.19
CA LYS A 226 32.78 5.32 2.52
C LYS A 226 31.94 4.19 3.11
N VAL A 227 31.67 3.12 2.35
CA VAL A 227 30.83 2.02 2.85
C VAL A 227 31.51 1.25 3.98
N THR A 228 32.84 1.23 4.03
CA THR A 228 33.62 0.59 5.09
C THR A 228 33.88 1.51 6.28
N GLU A 229 33.62 2.82 6.16
CA GLU A 229 33.85 3.83 7.21
C GLU A 229 32.77 3.78 8.30
N GLY A 230 32.97 2.96 9.33
CA GLY A 230 32.04 2.79 10.44
C GLY A 230 31.74 1.32 10.80
N PRO A 231 31.03 1.08 11.91
CA PRO A 231 30.85 -0.27 12.45
C PRO A 231 30.07 -1.17 11.48
N ILE A 232 30.52 -2.42 11.36
CA ILE A 232 29.82 -3.46 10.58
C ILE A 232 28.53 -3.87 11.30
N PHE A 233 28.58 -3.97 12.63
CA PHE A 233 27.46 -4.31 13.49
C PHE A 233 27.19 -3.17 14.46
N ALA A 234 25.94 -2.72 14.55
CA ALA A 234 25.50 -1.80 15.59
C ALA A 234 24.01 -1.99 15.88
N PHE A 235 23.65 -1.89 17.16
CA PHE A 235 22.27 -1.85 17.57
C PHE A 235 21.67 -0.45 17.29
N PRO A 236 20.47 -0.34 16.66
CA PRO A 236 19.81 0.94 16.46
C PRO A 236 19.66 1.69 17.79
N THR A 237 20.34 2.83 17.92
CA THR A 237 20.35 3.58 19.17
C THR A 237 18.97 4.21 19.39
N PRO A 238 18.30 3.94 20.53
CA PRO A 238 17.03 4.58 20.83
C PRO A 238 17.14 6.10 20.80
N PHE A 239 16.18 6.76 20.15
CA PHE A 239 16.08 8.22 20.01
C PHE A 239 17.32 8.87 19.38
N HIS A 240 18.02 8.16 18.48
CA HIS A 240 19.19 8.68 17.76
C HIS A 240 18.90 10.02 17.05
N PHE A 241 17.71 10.15 16.47
CA PHE A 241 17.27 11.36 15.75
C PHE A 241 16.58 12.39 16.65
N GLY A 242 16.69 12.24 17.98
CA GLY A 242 16.05 13.10 18.97
C GLY A 242 14.79 12.50 19.59
N MET A 243 14.32 13.17 20.66
CA MET A 243 13.07 12.79 21.34
C MET A 243 11.86 13.19 20.48
N PRO A 244 10.83 12.33 20.36
CA PRO A 244 9.63 12.65 19.61
C PRO A 244 8.94 13.92 20.13
N THR A 245 8.56 14.83 19.23
CA THR A 245 7.79 16.03 19.57
C THR A 245 6.36 15.91 19.06
N PHE A 246 5.39 16.43 19.82
CA PHE A 246 3.97 16.17 19.59
C PHE A 246 3.26 17.43 19.11
N HIS A 247 3.03 17.51 17.80
CA HIS A 247 2.36 18.65 17.15
C HIS A 247 0.95 18.24 16.70
N ILE A 248 -0.07 18.98 17.14
CA ILE A 248 -1.48 18.58 16.96
C ILE A 248 -1.84 18.39 15.48
N ALA A 249 -1.48 19.35 14.61
CA ALA A 249 -1.76 19.26 13.18
C ALA A 249 -1.10 18.02 12.54
N ALA A 250 0.17 17.76 12.88
CA ALA A 250 0.89 16.58 12.41
C ALA A 250 0.26 15.26 12.89
N ILE A 251 -0.17 15.20 14.15
CA ILE A 251 -0.87 14.05 14.74
C ILE A 251 -2.19 13.81 14.00
N LEU A 252 -2.99 14.86 13.78
CA LEU A 252 -4.27 14.74 13.06
C LEU A 252 -4.08 14.27 11.62
N SER A 253 -3.09 14.81 10.90
CA SER A 253 -2.74 14.34 9.55
C SER A 253 -2.32 12.87 9.56
N MET A 254 -1.50 12.46 10.53
CA MET A 254 -1.08 11.06 10.66
C MET A 254 -2.22 10.14 11.10
N CYS A 255 -3.21 10.60 11.86
CA CYS A 255 -4.40 9.80 12.19
C CYS A 255 -5.17 9.39 10.93
N ILE A 256 -5.26 10.26 9.93
CA ILE A 256 -5.89 9.92 8.64
C ILE A 256 -5.11 8.81 7.94
N VAL A 257 -3.78 8.92 7.92
CA VAL A 257 -2.90 7.87 7.37
C VAL A 257 -3.09 6.56 8.12
N ILE A 258 -3.11 6.58 9.46
CA ILE A 258 -3.30 5.38 10.27
C ILE A 258 -4.65 4.71 10.00
N MET A 259 -5.72 5.49 9.80
CA MET A 259 -7.01 4.94 9.41
C MET A 259 -6.93 4.22 8.07
N VAL A 260 -6.24 4.79 7.08
CA VAL A 260 -6.01 4.14 5.77
C VAL A 260 -5.20 2.86 5.95
N THR A 261 -4.10 2.92 6.70
CA THR A 261 -3.24 1.76 7.00
C THR A 261 -4.01 0.62 7.65
N LEU A 262 -4.88 0.91 8.62
CA LEU A 262 -5.70 -0.12 9.26
C LEU A 262 -6.67 -0.80 8.27
N VAL A 263 -7.20 -0.07 7.29
CA VAL A 263 -8.08 -0.65 6.26
C VAL A 263 -7.26 -1.50 5.29
N GLU A 264 -6.10 -1.00 4.85
CA GLU A 264 -5.17 -1.72 3.97
C GLU A 264 -4.72 -3.04 4.62
N THR A 265 -4.22 -2.98 5.85
CA THR A 265 -3.84 -4.17 6.62
C THR A 265 -5.03 -5.12 6.82
N SER A 266 -6.26 -4.61 6.96
CA SER A 266 -7.45 -5.47 7.05
C SER A 266 -7.70 -6.23 5.75
N ALA A 267 -7.60 -5.55 4.61
CA ALA A 267 -7.74 -6.17 3.29
C ALA A 267 -6.66 -7.21 3.05
N ASP A 268 -5.40 -6.92 3.40
CA ASP A 268 -4.27 -7.85 3.26
C ASP A 268 -4.44 -9.10 4.13
N ILE A 269 -4.88 -8.93 5.38
CA ILE A 269 -5.16 -10.05 6.29
C ILE A 269 -6.25 -10.95 5.71
N LEU A 270 -7.35 -10.38 5.19
CA LEU A 270 -8.46 -11.14 4.62
C LEU A 270 -8.03 -11.83 3.32
N ALA A 271 -7.31 -11.13 2.43
CA ALA A 271 -6.82 -11.67 1.17
C ALA A 271 -5.86 -12.84 1.40
N VAL A 272 -4.91 -12.74 2.34
CA VAL A 272 -4.04 -13.87 2.71
C VAL A 272 -4.85 -15.01 3.29
N GLY A 273 -5.86 -14.71 4.12
CA GLY A 273 -6.79 -15.69 4.65
C GLY A 273 -7.44 -16.54 3.55
N GLU A 274 -7.95 -15.86 2.51
CA GLU A 274 -8.56 -16.49 1.33
C GLU A 274 -7.54 -17.28 0.50
N ILE A 275 -6.37 -16.70 0.19
CA ILE A 275 -5.31 -17.33 -0.61
C ILE A 275 -4.85 -18.66 0.01
N ILE A 276 -4.67 -18.70 1.34
CA ILE A 276 -4.14 -19.89 2.01
C ILE A 276 -5.23 -20.85 2.50
N ASP A 277 -6.50 -20.48 2.32
CA ASP A 277 -7.69 -21.20 2.76
C ASP A 277 -7.76 -21.36 4.29
N THR A 278 -7.65 -20.23 5.01
CA THR A 278 -7.77 -20.18 6.47
C THR A 278 -8.78 -19.14 6.90
N LYS A 279 -9.56 -19.47 7.94
CA LYS A 279 -10.57 -18.55 8.47
C LYS A 279 -9.90 -17.39 9.20
N VAL A 280 -10.33 -16.18 8.86
CA VAL A 280 -10.00 -14.95 9.58
C VAL A 280 -11.26 -14.43 10.25
N ASP A 281 -11.35 -14.61 11.57
CA ASP A 281 -12.42 -14.03 12.37
C ASP A 281 -12.07 -12.61 12.85
N SER A 282 -13.06 -11.93 13.45
CA SER A 282 -12.90 -10.57 13.96
C SER A 282 -11.81 -10.45 15.05
N LYS A 283 -11.59 -11.52 15.83
CA LYS A 283 -10.55 -11.57 16.85
C LYS A 283 -9.16 -11.62 16.21
N ARG A 284 -8.97 -12.46 15.21
CA ARG A 284 -7.71 -12.61 14.47
C ARG A 284 -7.37 -11.35 13.70
N LEU A 285 -8.36 -10.74 13.05
CA LEU A 285 -8.23 -9.43 12.42
C LEU A 285 -7.82 -8.37 13.44
N GLY A 286 -8.54 -8.27 14.56
CA GLY A 286 -8.24 -7.30 15.62
C GLY A 286 -6.85 -7.49 16.24
N ASN A 287 -6.39 -8.72 16.42
CA ASN A 287 -5.03 -9.00 16.89
C ASN A 287 -3.98 -8.54 15.86
N GLY A 288 -4.23 -8.76 14.57
CA GLY A 288 -3.35 -8.30 13.50
C GLY A 288 -3.21 -6.78 13.48
N LEU A 289 -4.34 -6.06 13.54
CA LEU A 289 -4.35 -4.60 13.60
C LEU A 289 -3.70 -4.05 14.89
N ARG A 290 -3.86 -4.73 16.03
CA ARG A 290 -3.19 -4.35 17.29
C ARG A 290 -1.68 -4.47 17.20
N ALA A 291 -1.18 -5.55 16.60
CA ALA A 291 0.26 -5.73 16.38
C ALA A 291 0.83 -4.70 15.42
N ASP A 292 0.09 -4.35 14.38
CA ASP A 292 0.45 -3.31 13.43
C ASP A 292 0.63 -1.95 14.13
N MET A 293 -0.37 -1.54 14.91
CA MET A 293 -0.33 -0.28 15.66
C MET A 293 0.71 -0.30 16.78
N ALA A 294 0.85 -1.40 17.51
CA ALA A 294 1.88 -1.54 18.54
C ALA A 294 3.29 -1.41 17.95
N SER A 295 3.53 -2.05 16.81
CA SER A 295 4.80 -1.94 16.10
C SER A 295 5.05 -0.50 15.64
N SER A 296 4.02 0.19 15.15
CA SER A 296 4.11 1.58 14.72
C SER A 296 4.31 2.58 15.87
N ILE A 297 3.82 2.29 17.08
CA ILE A 297 4.11 3.09 18.28
C ILE A 297 5.59 2.94 18.68
N LEU A 298 6.12 1.73 18.59
CA LEU A 298 7.47 1.41 19.04
C LEU A 298 8.55 1.74 18.00
N ALA A 299 8.23 1.69 16.71
CA ALA A 299 9.16 1.94 15.61
C ALA A 299 9.88 3.30 15.71
N PRO A 300 9.20 4.42 16.05
CA PRO A 300 9.85 5.72 16.24
C PRO A 300 10.92 5.76 17.33
N ILE A 301 10.89 4.86 18.31
CA ILE A 301 11.93 4.76 19.35
C ILE A 301 13.28 4.48 18.70
N PHE A 302 13.33 3.66 17.65
CA PHE A 302 14.56 3.32 16.95
C PHE A 302 14.84 4.24 15.76
N GLY A 303 13.97 5.22 15.48
CA GLY A 303 14.05 6.05 14.26
C GLY A 303 13.42 5.40 13.04
N SER A 304 12.36 4.60 13.20
CA SER A 304 11.55 4.12 12.09
C SER A 304 10.14 4.73 12.12
N PHE A 305 9.32 4.39 11.14
CA PHE A 305 8.04 5.03 10.87
C PHE A 305 6.89 4.02 10.99
N THR A 306 5.70 4.40 10.55
CA THR A 306 4.50 3.55 10.55
C THR A 306 4.77 2.21 9.88
N GLN A 307 4.57 1.14 10.63
CA GLN A 307 4.60 -0.23 10.12
C GLN A 307 3.23 -0.60 9.56
N SER A 308 3.22 -1.48 8.56
CA SER A 308 2.02 -2.02 7.94
C SER A 308 2.30 -3.37 7.29
N ALA A 309 1.26 -4.16 7.04
CA ALA A 309 1.35 -5.29 6.14
C ALA A 309 1.79 -4.82 4.73
N PHE A 310 2.69 -5.59 4.13
CA PHE A 310 3.17 -5.34 2.78
C PHE A 310 2.30 -6.06 1.75
N ALA A 311 1.51 -5.32 0.96
CA ALA A 311 0.66 -5.88 -0.08
C ALA A 311 1.44 -6.71 -1.12
N GLN A 312 2.71 -6.38 -1.40
CA GLN A 312 3.56 -7.18 -2.30
C GLN A 312 3.78 -8.61 -1.78
N ASN A 313 3.82 -8.79 -0.46
CA ASN A 313 3.93 -10.11 0.15
C ASN A 313 2.66 -10.95 -0.07
N VAL A 314 1.48 -10.33 -0.05
CA VAL A 314 0.21 -11.01 -0.35
C VAL A 314 0.24 -11.60 -1.76
N GLY A 315 0.66 -10.80 -2.74
CA GLY A 315 0.85 -11.28 -4.12
C GLY A 315 1.91 -12.37 -4.24
N LEU A 316 3.00 -12.29 -3.47
CA LEU A 316 4.03 -13.33 -3.44
C LEU A 316 3.49 -14.66 -2.91
N VAL A 317 2.71 -14.64 -1.82
CA VAL A 317 2.10 -15.85 -1.25
C VAL A 317 1.11 -16.47 -2.24
N ALA A 318 0.30 -15.66 -2.93
CA ALA A 318 -0.64 -16.14 -3.94
C ALA A 318 0.03 -16.90 -5.09
N VAL A 319 1.20 -16.43 -5.54
CA VAL A 319 1.90 -17.02 -6.69
C VAL A 319 2.82 -18.17 -6.29
N THR A 320 3.50 -18.08 -5.13
CA THR A 320 4.46 -19.10 -4.69
C THR A 320 3.80 -20.28 -3.99
N GLY A 321 2.62 -20.07 -3.41
CA GLY A 321 1.95 -21.08 -2.59
C GLY A 321 2.67 -21.36 -1.27
N VAL A 322 3.67 -20.56 -0.87
CA VAL A 322 4.37 -20.73 0.41
C VAL A 322 3.52 -20.12 1.53
N LYS A 323 2.71 -20.96 2.18
CA LYS A 323 1.71 -20.56 3.18
C LYS A 323 2.27 -20.44 4.62
N SER A 324 3.45 -21.01 4.86
CA SER A 324 4.02 -21.15 6.21
C SER A 324 4.33 -19.81 6.86
N ARG A 325 3.79 -19.57 8.06
CA ARG A 325 4.14 -18.39 8.86
C ARG A 325 5.56 -18.44 9.41
N TYR A 326 6.17 -19.63 9.52
CA TYR A 326 7.54 -19.79 10.00
C TYR A 326 8.58 -19.37 8.95
N VAL A 327 8.26 -19.52 7.67
CA VAL A 327 9.05 -18.93 6.57
C VAL A 327 9.12 -17.42 6.72
N VAL A 328 7.96 -16.78 6.91
CA VAL A 328 7.87 -15.34 7.08
C VAL A 328 8.51 -14.87 8.39
N ALA A 329 8.34 -15.62 9.48
CA ALA A 329 9.04 -15.35 10.74
C ALA A 329 10.57 -15.43 10.57
N THR A 330 11.07 -16.39 9.81
CA THR A 330 12.50 -16.47 9.45
C THR A 330 12.93 -15.25 8.65
N GLY A 331 12.10 -14.77 7.72
CA GLY A 331 12.29 -13.48 7.05
C GLY A 331 12.36 -12.30 8.04
N GLY A 332 11.51 -12.28 9.06
CA GLY A 332 11.56 -11.31 10.16
C GLY A 332 12.88 -11.34 10.93
N VAL A 333 13.41 -12.53 11.23
CA VAL A 333 14.75 -12.69 11.84
C VAL A 333 15.84 -12.14 10.92
N ILE A 334 15.77 -12.44 9.62
CA ILE A 334 16.74 -11.90 8.63
C ILE A 334 16.68 -10.37 8.61
N LEU A 335 15.49 -9.75 8.62
CA LEU A 335 15.34 -8.30 8.68
C LEU A 335 15.93 -7.70 9.95
N VAL A 336 15.71 -8.34 11.11
CA VAL A 336 16.36 -7.93 12.37
C VAL A 336 17.87 -7.97 12.24
N ILE A 337 18.43 -9.07 11.71
CA ILE A 337 19.88 -9.19 11.50
C ILE A 337 20.39 -8.11 10.54
N LEU A 338 19.72 -7.87 9.42
CA LEU A 338 20.08 -6.80 8.48
C LEU A 338 20.01 -5.42 9.12
N GLY A 339 19.04 -5.17 10.00
CA GLY A 339 18.91 -3.93 10.76
C GLY A 339 19.99 -3.74 11.83
N LEU A 340 20.65 -4.82 12.26
CA LEU A 340 21.83 -4.77 13.12
C LEU A 340 23.14 -4.61 12.34
N LEU A 341 23.07 -4.53 11.01
CA LEU A 341 24.21 -4.38 10.11
C LEU A 341 24.15 -3.02 9.37
N PRO A 342 24.55 -1.89 10.00
CA PRO A 342 24.54 -0.57 9.38
C PRO A 342 25.31 -0.48 8.06
N ILE A 343 26.26 -1.39 7.82
CA ILE A 343 26.94 -1.53 6.53
C ILE A 343 25.94 -1.75 5.38
N MET A 344 24.86 -2.49 5.60
CA MET A 344 23.81 -2.71 4.60
C MET A 344 23.09 -1.39 4.29
N GLY A 345 22.80 -0.58 5.30
CA GLY A 345 22.25 0.77 5.13
C GLY A 345 23.18 1.68 4.32
N ARG A 346 24.49 1.65 4.60
CA ARG A 346 25.51 2.41 3.86
C ARG A 346 25.65 1.97 2.40
N ILE A 347 25.57 0.66 2.12
CA ILE A 347 25.55 0.13 0.74
C ILE A 347 24.37 0.70 -0.02
N ILE A 348 23.18 0.73 0.58
CA ILE A 348 22.00 1.29 -0.11
C ILE A 348 22.07 2.81 -0.24
N ALA A 349 22.60 3.52 0.76
CA ALA A 349 22.82 4.96 0.66
C ALA A 349 23.85 5.33 -0.44
N ALA A 350 24.74 4.40 -0.81
CA ALA A 350 25.68 4.56 -1.91
C ALA A 350 25.06 4.25 -3.28
N VAL A 351 23.84 3.70 -3.35
CA VAL A 351 23.17 3.48 -4.63
C VAL A 351 22.86 4.84 -5.27
N PRO A 352 23.31 5.09 -6.50
CA PRO A 352 23.07 6.36 -7.18
C PRO A 352 21.58 6.59 -7.38
N THR A 353 21.12 7.80 -7.10
CA THR A 353 19.70 8.12 -7.14
C THR A 353 19.05 7.90 -8.50
N PRO A 354 19.71 8.07 -9.67
CA PRO A 354 19.07 7.72 -10.95
C PRO A 354 18.70 6.25 -11.07
N VAL A 355 19.49 5.33 -10.51
CA VAL A 355 19.17 3.89 -10.46
C VAL A 355 17.92 3.67 -9.60
N LEU A 356 17.86 4.32 -8.42
CA LEU A 356 16.66 4.34 -7.58
C LEU A 356 15.46 4.94 -8.29
N GLY A 357 15.66 5.95 -9.15
CA GLY A 357 14.61 6.58 -9.95
C GLY A 357 14.02 5.62 -10.97
N GLY A 358 14.86 4.91 -11.73
CA GLY A 358 14.42 3.90 -12.70
C GLY A 358 13.63 2.76 -12.04
N ALA A 359 14.12 2.25 -10.91
CA ALA A 359 13.41 1.28 -10.09
C ALA A 359 12.12 1.85 -9.46
N GLY A 360 12.18 3.10 -9.00
CA GLY A 360 11.11 3.82 -8.31
C GLY A 360 9.90 4.08 -9.19
N ILE A 361 10.09 4.34 -10.50
CA ILE A 361 8.99 4.47 -11.47
C ILE A 361 8.12 3.21 -11.47
N VAL A 362 8.76 2.02 -11.49
CA VAL A 362 8.03 0.74 -11.46
C VAL A 362 7.40 0.51 -10.09
N LEU A 363 8.13 0.80 -9.01
CA LEU A 363 7.66 0.60 -7.63
C LEU A 363 6.39 1.43 -7.35
N PHE A 364 6.44 2.74 -7.55
CA PHE A 364 5.30 3.64 -7.28
C PHE A 364 4.20 3.49 -8.32
N GLY A 365 4.54 3.22 -9.58
CA GLY A 365 3.56 2.93 -10.63
C GLY A 365 2.75 1.67 -10.33
N THR A 366 3.38 0.62 -9.81
CA THR A 366 2.67 -0.60 -9.39
C THR A 366 1.71 -0.33 -8.22
N VAL A 367 2.06 0.53 -7.27
CA VAL A 367 1.15 0.95 -6.19
C VAL A 367 -0.08 1.66 -6.74
N ALA A 368 0.12 2.62 -7.66
CA ALA A 368 -1.00 3.31 -8.31
C ALA A 368 -1.92 2.34 -9.07
N ALA A 369 -1.32 1.41 -9.82
CA ALA A 369 -2.04 0.39 -10.58
C ALA A 369 -2.82 -0.58 -9.66
N SER A 370 -2.29 -0.91 -8.49
CA SER A 370 -3.00 -1.72 -7.49
C SER A 370 -4.26 -1.02 -6.99
N GLY A 371 -4.18 0.29 -6.73
CA GLY A 371 -5.35 1.08 -6.38
C GLY A 371 -6.41 1.11 -7.49
N ILE A 372 -5.97 1.23 -8.76
CA ILE A 372 -6.87 1.16 -9.93
C ILE A 372 -7.55 -0.21 -10.02
N ARG A 373 -6.82 -1.30 -9.75
CA ARG A 373 -7.39 -2.65 -9.69
C ARG A 373 -8.40 -2.80 -8.54
N THR A 374 -8.20 -2.12 -7.41
CA THR A 374 -9.23 -2.06 -6.36
C THR A 374 -10.44 -1.26 -6.82
N LEU A 375 -10.23 -0.13 -7.51
CA LEU A 375 -11.31 0.69 -8.07
C LEU A 375 -12.11 -0.03 -9.16
N SER A 376 -11.54 -1.02 -9.86
CA SER A 376 -12.25 -1.78 -10.88
C SER A 376 -13.32 -2.73 -10.31
N THR A 377 -13.33 -2.98 -9.00
CA THR A 377 -14.39 -3.77 -8.34
C THR A 377 -15.60 -2.92 -7.92
N VAL A 378 -15.52 -1.60 -8.06
CA VAL A 378 -16.58 -0.67 -7.70
C VAL A 378 -17.62 -0.56 -8.83
N SER A 379 -18.90 -0.54 -8.47
CA SER A 379 -19.98 -0.28 -9.44
C SER A 379 -20.04 1.20 -9.81
N TYR A 380 -19.95 1.50 -11.11
CA TYR A 380 -20.06 2.86 -11.67
C TYR A 380 -21.41 3.13 -12.36
N LYS A 381 -22.39 2.22 -12.25
CA LYS A 381 -23.67 2.29 -13.00
C LYS A 381 -24.44 3.60 -12.85
N ASN A 382 -24.35 4.26 -11.69
CA ASN A 382 -25.03 5.54 -11.41
C ASN A 382 -24.09 6.76 -11.40
N ASN A 383 -22.83 6.61 -11.81
CA ASN A 383 -21.79 7.65 -11.97
C ASN A 383 -21.44 8.53 -10.76
N VAL A 384 -22.20 8.47 -9.66
CA VAL A 384 -21.86 9.07 -8.37
C VAL A 384 -20.49 8.63 -7.88
N ASN A 385 -20.21 7.32 -7.96
CA ASN A 385 -18.91 6.78 -7.59
C ASN A 385 -17.78 7.31 -8.49
N LEU A 386 -18.05 7.55 -9.78
CA LEU A 386 -17.08 8.15 -10.69
C LEU A 386 -16.76 9.60 -10.28
N ILE A 387 -17.77 10.38 -9.88
CA ILE A 387 -17.59 11.74 -9.38
C ILE A 387 -16.77 11.74 -8.09
N ILE A 388 -17.06 10.81 -7.17
CA ILE A 388 -16.28 10.66 -5.92
C ILE A 388 -14.82 10.37 -6.25
N VAL A 389 -14.53 9.45 -7.17
CA VAL A 389 -13.16 9.14 -7.62
C VAL A 389 -12.51 10.38 -8.22
N ALA A 390 -13.15 11.01 -9.21
CA ALA A 390 -12.60 12.15 -9.94
C ALA A 390 -12.28 13.34 -9.01
N ALA A 391 -13.24 13.72 -8.16
CA ALA A 391 -13.06 14.83 -7.22
C ALA A 391 -11.96 14.51 -6.20
N SER A 392 -11.97 13.32 -5.61
CA SER A 392 -10.99 12.96 -4.57
C SER A 392 -9.57 12.85 -5.12
N LEU A 393 -9.39 12.24 -6.30
CA LEU A 393 -8.10 12.23 -6.99
C LEU A 393 -7.67 13.65 -7.34
N GLY A 394 -8.57 14.48 -7.87
CA GLY A 394 -8.28 15.89 -8.20
C GLY A 394 -7.75 16.66 -6.99
N PHE A 395 -8.44 16.58 -5.85
CA PHE A 395 -8.00 17.20 -4.59
C PHE A 395 -6.67 16.65 -4.08
N GLY A 396 -6.42 15.35 -4.25
CA GLY A 396 -5.14 14.74 -3.91
C GLY A 396 -3.98 15.20 -4.79
N MET A 397 -4.27 15.62 -6.04
CA MET A 397 -3.26 16.08 -6.98
C MET A 397 -2.93 17.58 -6.87
N ILE A 398 -3.77 18.40 -6.22
CA ILE A 398 -3.55 19.85 -6.08
C ILE A 398 -2.15 20.17 -5.49
N PRO A 399 -1.71 19.58 -4.35
CA PRO A 399 -0.40 19.91 -3.78
C PRO A 399 0.79 19.57 -4.69
N ILE A 400 0.59 18.66 -5.63
CA ILE A 400 1.63 18.21 -6.56
C ILE A 400 1.67 19.10 -7.80
N ALA A 401 0.49 19.45 -8.32
CA ALA A 401 0.36 20.31 -9.49
C ALA A 401 0.65 21.79 -9.16
N ALA A 402 0.31 22.24 -7.95
CA ALA A 402 0.51 23.59 -7.45
C ALA A 402 0.97 23.56 -5.99
N PRO A 403 2.27 23.32 -5.71
CA PRO A 403 2.79 23.22 -4.34
C PRO A 403 2.49 24.46 -3.48
N THR A 404 2.49 25.65 -4.08
CA THR A 404 2.26 26.91 -3.36
C THR A 404 0.79 27.24 -3.11
N PHE A 405 -0.14 26.37 -3.51
CA PHE A 405 -1.58 26.65 -3.48
C PHE A 405 -2.11 26.99 -2.09
N TYR A 406 -1.60 26.30 -1.05
CA TYR A 406 -2.07 26.46 0.33
C TYR A 406 -1.23 27.43 1.18
N HIS A 407 -0.21 28.10 0.63
CA HIS A 407 0.70 28.94 1.42
C HIS A 407 0.02 30.12 2.15
N ASN A 408 -1.13 30.59 1.65
CA ASN A 408 -1.89 31.69 2.29
C ASN A 408 -2.93 31.18 3.31
N PHE A 409 -3.04 29.86 3.51
CA PHE A 409 -3.96 29.28 4.47
C PHE A 409 -3.31 29.19 5.86
N PRO A 410 -4.09 29.01 6.94
CA PRO A 410 -3.54 28.73 8.26
C PRO A 410 -2.63 27.48 8.25
N SER A 411 -1.56 27.48 9.05
CA SER A 411 -0.55 26.42 9.05
C SER A 411 -1.11 25.02 9.32
N TRP A 412 -2.14 24.91 10.17
CA TRP A 412 -2.83 23.64 10.43
C TRP A 412 -3.54 23.10 9.18
N PHE A 413 -4.11 23.98 8.36
CA PHE A 413 -4.82 23.61 7.14
C PHE A 413 -3.83 23.18 6.08
N GLU A 414 -2.76 23.96 5.91
CA GLU A 414 -1.66 23.64 5.02
C GLU A 414 -1.06 22.26 5.37
N THR A 415 -0.78 21.98 6.64
CA THR A 415 -0.21 20.69 7.08
C THR A 415 -1.08 19.48 6.71
N ILE A 416 -2.42 19.65 6.70
CA ILE A 416 -3.37 18.57 6.38
C ILE A 416 -3.59 18.44 4.87
N PHE A 417 -3.82 19.55 4.17
CA PHE A 417 -4.24 19.56 2.77
C PHE A 417 -3.07 19.63 1.78
N HIS A 418 -1.87 20.03 2.22
CA HIS A 418 -0.65 19.93 1.42
C HIS A 418 -0.16 18.46 1.31
N SER A 419 -0.69 17.54 2.12
CA SER A 419 -0.57 16.10 1.87
C SER A 419 -1.62 15.64 0.88
N GLY A 420 -1.20 15.27 -0.34
CA GLY A 420 -2.11 14.76 -1.37
C GLY A 420 -2.88 13.50 -0.93
N ILE A 421 -2.25 12.63 -0.15
CA ILE A 421 -2.90 11.42 0.39
C ILE A 421 -4.00 11.80 1.39
N SER A 422 -3.70 12.68 2.33
CA SER A 422 -4.66 13.17 3.33
C SER A 422 -5.85 13.88 2.67
N SER A 423 -5.55 14.79 1.73
CA SER A 423 -6.56 15.52 0.95
C SER A 423 -7.51 14.57 0.20
N ALA A 424 -6.97 13.58 -0.52
CA ALA A 424 -7.78 12.59 -1.23
C ALA A 424 -8.60 11.70 -0.28
N ALA A 425 -8.02 11.28 0.85
CA ALA A 425 -8.72 10.44 1.82
C ALA A 425 -9.90 11.18 2.47
N ILE A 426 -9.69 12.43 2.90
CA ILE A 426 -10.74 13.28 3.45
C ILE A 426 -11.86 13.44 2.41
N MET A 427 -11.52 13.80 1.17
CA MET A 427 -12.52 13.98 0.12
C MET A 427 -13.27 12.70 -0.21
N ALA A 428 -12.58 11.56 -0.31
CA ALA A 428 -13.19 10.28 -0.59
C ALA A 428 -14.19 9.89 0.50
N ILE A 429 -13.82 10.05 1.77
CA ILE A 429 -14.69 9.74 2.91
C ILE A 429 -15.90 10.68 2.93
N LEU A 430 -15.67 12.00 2.85
CA LEU A 430 -16.74 13.00 2.92
C LEU A 430 -17.74 12.84 1.76
N LEU A 431 -17.26 12.68 0.54
CA LEU A 431 -18.13 12.52 -0.62
C LEU A 431 -18.85 11.16 -0.60
N ASN A 432 -18.19 10.08 -0.15
CA ASN A 432 -18.84 8.78 0.02
C ASN A 432 -19.93 8.83 1.11
N LEU A 433 -19.71 9.58 2.19
CA LEU A 433 -20.75 9.82 3.20
C LEU A 433 -21.91 10.63 2.62
N LEU A 434 -21.60 11.72 1.92
CA LEU A 434 -22.60 12.62 1.35
C LEU A 434 -23.47 11.93 0.31
N PHE A 435 -22.88 11.21 -0.63
CA PHE A 435 -23.61 10.67 -1.76
C PHE A 435 -24.14 9.25 -1.55
N ASN A 436 -23.42 8.39 -0.81
CA ASN A 436 -23.81 6.98 -0.65
C ASN A 436 -24.50 6.69 0.70
N HIS A 437 -24.26 7.48 1.74
CA HIS A 437 -24.88 7.27 3.06
C HIS A 437 -26.03 8.25 3.34
N LEU A 438 -25.89 9.52 2.99
CA LEU A 438 -26.94 10.53 3.15
C LEU A 438 -27.83 10.57 1.90
N LYS A 439 -28.85 9.69 1.85
CA LYS A 439 -29.76 9.59 0.69
C LYS A 439 -30.77 10.74 0.54
N THR A 440 -30.73 11.74 1.43
CA THR A 440 -31.69 12.84 1.44
C THR A 440 -31.42 13.79 0.27
N GLY A 441 -32.25 13.77 -0.76
CA GLY A 441 -32.17 14.69 -1.90
C GLY A 441 -31.33 14.22 -3.09
N ASN A 442 -30.86 12.97 -3.11
CA ASN A 442 -30.32 12.38 -4.33
C ASN A 442 -31.46 12.22 -5.35
N SER A 443 -31.33 12.88 -6.50
CA SER A 443 -32.21 12.66 -7.64
C SER A 443 -31.87 11.32 -8.30
N ASP A 444 -32.89 10.58 -8.77
CA ASP A 444 -32.70 9.39 -9.61
C ASP A 444 -32.17 9.75 -11.03
N GLN A 445 -32.03 11.05 -11.32
CA GLN A 445 -31.45 11.53 -12.57
C GLN A 445 -29.94 11.36 -12.59
N GLN A 446 -29.45 10.78 -13.68
CA GLN A 446 -28.03 10.63 -13.97
C GLN A 446 -27.33 11.99 -14.02
N SER A 447 -26.18 12.11 -13.35
CA SER A 447 -25.32 13.30 -13.39
C SER A 447 -24.96 13.70 -14.83
N VAL A 448 -24.68 14.97 -15.10
CA VAL A 448 -24.21 15.39 -16.44
C VAL A 448 -22.88 14.69 -16.83
N PHE A 449 -22.08 14.29 -15.84
CA PHE A 449 -20.88 13.46 -16.01
C PHE A 449 -21.18 11.98 -16.36
N ALA A 450 -22.44 11.56 -16.21
CA ALA A 450 -22.94 10.20 -16.46
C ALA A 450 -23.46 10.01 -17.89
N ALA A 451 -23.91 11.09 -18.52
CA ALA A 451 -24.61 11.06 -19.81
C ALA A 451 -23.71 10.64 -20.99
N ALA A 452 -22.43 10.34 -20.74
CA ALA A 452 -21.44 9.97 -21.76
C ALA A 452 -21.26 8.46 -21.96
N TYR A 453 -21.91 7.59 -21.17
CA TYR A 453 -21.95 6.16 -21.48
C TYR A 453 -23.16 5.87 -22.37
N GLU A 454 -22.91 5.57 -23.65
CA GLU A 454 -23.92 4.98 -24.53
C GLU A 454 -24.50 3.73 -23.85
N ARG A 455 -25.82 3.53 -23.97
CA ARG A 455 -26.48 2.29 -23.52
C ARG A 455 -25.95 1.14 -24.36
N THR A 456 -24.91 0.45 -23.88
CA THR A 456 -24.33 -0.73 -24.53
C THR A 456 -24.99 -2.00 -24.03
N ILE A 457 -25.38 -2.88 -24.94
CA ILE A 457 -25.83 -4.25 -24.65
C ILE A 457 -24.67 -5.18 -25.04
N GLN A 458 -24.29 -6.14 -24.19
CA GLN A 458 -23.20 -7.05 -24.55
C GLN A 458 -23.66 -8.01 -25.64
N TYR A 459 -22.75 -8.41 -26.55
CA TYR A 459 -23.09 -9.37 -27.59
C TYR A 459 -23.60 -10.69 -27.01
N SER A 460 -23.07 -11.14 -25.86
CA SER A 460 -23.58 -12.32 -25.14
C SER A 460 -25.08 -12.23 -24.85
N ASP A 461 -25.56 -11.04 -24.49
CA ASP A 461 -26.95 -10.78 -24.09
C ASP A 461 -27.91 -10.79 -25.29
N ILE A 462 -27.41 -10.61 -26.51
CA ILE A 462 -28.19 -10.59 -27.75
C ILE A 462 -27.83 -11.72 -28.73
N SER A 463 -26.79 -12.50 -28.43
CA SER A 463 -26.30 -13.58 -29.31
C SER A 463 -27.31 -14.71 -29.50
N CYS A 464 -28.30 -14.80 -28.60
CA CYS A 464 -29.41 -15.73 -28.66
C CYS A 464 -30.61 -15.23 -29.48
N LEU A 465 -30.64 -13.93 -29.85
CA LEU A 465 -31.72 -13.35 -30.63
C LEU A 465 -31.69 -13.88 -32.07
N ARG A 466 -32.87 -14.12 -32.61
CA ARG A 466 -33.08 -14.55 -34.00
C ARG A 466 -33.69 -13.43 -34.82
N ASP A 467 -33.54 -13.57 -36.14
CA ASP A 467 -34.13 -12.64 -37.08
C ASP A 467 -35.66 -12.67 -36.94
N GLY A 468 -36.26 -11.52 -36.66
CA GLY A 468 -37.70 -11.38 -36.36
C GLY A 468 -38.04 -11.19 -34.87
N ASP A 469 -37.12 -11.43 -33.94
CA ASP A 469 -37.33 -11.12 -32.52
C ASP A 469 -37.47 -9.60 -32.31
N TYR A 470 -38.38 -9.18 -31.43
CA TYR A 470 -38.67 -7.76 -31.22
C TYR A 470 -39.00 -7.42 -29.76
N PHE A 471 -38.76 -6.18 -29.40
CA PHE A 471 -39.06 -5.66 -28.06
C PHE A 471 -40.34 -4.83 -28.11
N LYS A 472 -41.29 -5.10 -27.22
CA LYS A 472 -42.55 -4.37 -27.11
C LYS A 472 -43.01 -4.27 -25.66
N ASP A 473 -43.45 -3.08 -25.23
CA ASP A 473 -44.01 -2.84 -23.90
C ASP A 473 -43.15 -3.35 -22.71
N GLY A 474 -41.82 -3.30 -22.86
CA GLY A 474 -40.88 -3.72 -21.82
C GLY A 474 -40.55 -5.22 -21.79
N LYS A 475 -41.03 -5.99 -22.77
CA LYS A 475 -40.81 -7.43 -22.89
C LYS A 475 -40.17 -7.78 -24.23
N LEU A 476 -39.38 -8.85 -24.23
CA LEU A 476 -38.79 -9.43 -25.44
C LEU A 476 -39.76 -10.48 -26.00
N PHE A 477 -39.99 -10.45 -27.31
CA PHE A 477 -40.81 -11.41 -28.04
C PHE A 477 -39.98 -12.07 -29.13
N ASP A 478 -40.23 -13.35 -29.37
CA ASP A 478 -39.66 -14.07 -30.51
C ASP A 478 -40.38 -13.70 -31.82
N ALA A 479 -39.82 -14.14 -32.95
CA ALA A 479 -40.41 -13.94 -34.28
C ALA A 479 -41.86 -14.45 -34.42
N ASP A 480 -42.29 -15.39 -33.58
CA ASP A 480 -43.63 -15.97 -33.56
C ASP A 480 -44.59 -15.20 -32.61
N GLY A 481 -44.09 -14.18 -31.91
CA GLY A 481 -44.84 -13.34 -30.98
C GLY A 481 -44.99 -13.91 -29.57
N ASN A 482 -44.23 -14.94 -29.20
CA ASN A 482 -44.19 -15.46 -27.84
C ASN A 482 -43.21 -14.66 -26.98
N GLU A 483 -43.53 -14.45 -25.71
CA GLU A 483 -42.64 -13.75 -24.78
C GLU A 483 -41.40 -14.61 -24.49
N VAL A 484 -40.22 -14.06 -24.76
CA VAL A 484 -38.94 -14.66 -24.41
C VAL A 484 -38.64 -14.31 -22.95
N PRO A 485 -38.54 -15.29 -22.05
CA PRO A 485 -38.31 -15.02 -20.63
C PRO A 485 -36.91 -14.44 -20.41
N VAL A 486 -36.87 -13.26 -19.81
CA VAL A 486 -35.62 -12.61 -19.39
C VAL A 486 -35.31 -13.05 -17.96
N MET A 487 -34.14 -13.67 -17.74
CA MET A 487 -33.68 -14.01 -16.39
C MET A 487 -33.02 -12.80 -15.75
N GLU A 488 -33.50 -12.40 -14.57
CA GLU A 488 -32.77 -11.49 -13.69
C GLU A 488 -31.72 -12.31 -12.93
N LEU A 489 -30.45 -12.03 -13.19
CA LEU A 489 -29.35 -12.54 -12.37
C LEU A 489 -28.95 -11.49 -11.34
N ASP A 490 -28.63 -11.92 -10.12
CA ASP A 490 -28.04 -11.06 -9.10
C ASP A 490 -26.58 -10.68 -9.42
N GLU A 491 -25.97 -9.79 -8.63
CA GLU A 491 -24.59 -9.32 -8.83
C GLU A 491 -23.52 -10.45 -8.77
N HIS A 492 -23.92 -11.69 -8.44
CA HIS A 492 -23.09 -12.87 -8.37
C HIS A 492 -23.43 -13.94 -9.43
N GLY A 493 -24.34 -13.65 -10.36
CA GLY A 493 -24.71 -14.57 -11.44
C GLY A 493 -25.66 -15.69 -11.01
N ASN A 494 -26.33 -15.56 -9.86
CA ASN A 494 -27.40 -16.47 -9.44
C ASN A 494 -28.78 -15.93 -9.84
N GLU A 495 -29.77 -16.80 -10.02
CA GLU A 495 -31.16 -16.36 -10.25
C GLU A 495 -31.64 -15.44 -9.12
N ALA A 496 -32.04 -14.22 -9.47
CA ALA A 496 -32.63 -13.30 -8.53
C ALA A 496 -34.01 -13.83 -8.08
N PRO A 497 -34.35 -13.76 -6.78
CA PRO A 497 -35.66 -14.21 -6.31
C PRO A 497 -36.76 -13.39 -6.96
N ARG A 498 -37.67 -14.06 -7.69
CA ARG A 498 -38.84 -13.43 -8.34
C ARG A 498 -39.52 -12.45 -7.39
N ARG A 499 -39.54 -11.16 -7.74
CA ARG A 499 -40.42 -10.19 -7.10
C ARG A 499 -41.85 -10.70 -7.21
N LYS A 500 -42.46 -11.08 -6.08
CA LYS A 500 -43.92 -11.27 -6.02
C LYS A 500 -44.55 -9.95 -6.44
N ALA A 501 -45.33 -9.99 -7.51
CA ALA A 501 -46.14 -8.86 -7.94
C ALA A 501 -46.93 -8.33 -6.74
N LEU A 502 -46.72 -7.05 -6.41
CA LEU A 502 -47.67 -6.30 -5.61
C LEU A 502 -48.96 -6.30 -6.43
N ALA A 503 -49.96 -7.06 -5.96
CA ALA A 503 -51.29 -6.97 -6.50
C ALA A 503 -51.80 -5.55 -6.26
N GLU A 504 -52.00 -4.81 -7.33
CA GLU A 504 -52.75 -3.56 -7.33
C GLU A 504 -54.20 -3.87 -6.91
N HIS A 505 -54.65 -3.22 -5.83
CA HIS A 505 -56.05 -2.94 -5.54
C HIS A 505 -56.16 -1.48 -5.10
#